data_AF-A0A5C8P7C2-F1
#
_entry.id   AF-A0A5C8P7C2-F1
#
_cell.length_a   1.000
_cell.length_b   1.000
_cell.length_c   1.000
_cell.angle_alpha   90.00
_cell.angle_beta   90.00
_cell.angle_gamma   90.00
#
_symmetry.space_group_name_H-M   'P 1'
#
loop_
_entity.id
_entity.type
_entity.pdbx_description
1 polymer ?
#
loop_
_entity_poly.entity_id
_entity_poly.type
_entity_poly.pdbx_seq_one_letter_code
_entity_poly.pdbx_strand_id
1 'polypeptide(L)'
;MSGQDWKDVDLTLVSGHPVAFRQALYQSYYVDRPYVPVDIVGRLMPKTDQGAVAATVPPPPPAPAPASRARDQRGPDGRVMPYLGAPTAEDELRRQTVAAPAEQVAAQEALTQVSFHFPNPVSVGNGLTLSVPIINGEAPVKRQALFQPETHPRHPLASVRLENNGSTGLPPGVVTIYERNGGQVAYVGDARLSALPVGENRLLSYALDQKVVVETESARTETLVRGSIAQGVLRYEAMQRQTMIYRVKAPAKEDRQLLVETPRLDGWTLTRPVTPNIGQVGGKYRIPFDLKGGETQTFEVVQEKVVQQTLALIDGSEDRIAYFAKAAAFDQKTRDALSRIVQLQGAVKAAEKKAEQGEAQRTRIAQEQQRIRDNLKSVPANSDLQRRYLATLDRQETELEALAKQRADAEKAVDAARAALQAFIATLG
;
A
#
# COMPACT_ATOMS: atom_id res chain seq x y z
N MET A 1 -34.16 17.14 33.01
CA MET A 1 -35.00 18.15 32.33
C MET A 1 -35.72 18.95 33.41
N SER A 2 -35.70 20.28 33.35
CA SER A 2 -36.12 21.18 34.44
C SER A 2 -37.64 21.29 34.67
N GLY A 3 -38.47 20.80 33.74
CA GLY A 3 -39.94 20.80 33.87
C GLY A 3 -40.59 22.20 33.86
N GLN A 4 -39.85 23.24 33.49
CA GLN A 4 -40.31 24.63 33.47
C GLN A 4 -40.24 25.21 32.06
N ASP A 5 -41.18 26.09 31.73
CA ASP A 5 -41.17 26.86 30.49
C ASP A 5 -39.90 27.72 30.40
N TRP A 6 -39.26 27.73 29.25
CA TRP A 6 -38.22 28.70 28.94
C TRP A 6 -38.90 29.98 28.45
N LYS A 7 -38.63 31.10 29.11
CA LYS A 7 -39.10 32.42 28.71
C LYS A 7 -37.90 33.35 28.59
N ASP A 8 -37.65 33.81 27.38
CA ASP A 8 -36.60 34.77 27.03
C ASP A 8 -35.22 34.40 27.58
N VAL A 9 -34.85 33.14 27.42
CA VAL A 9 -33.57 32.62 27.91
C VAL A 9 -32.46 33.00 26.94
N ASP A 10 -31.42 33.67 27.46
CA ASP A 10 -30.16 33.83 26.74
C ASP A 10 -29.46 32.47 26.61
N LEU A 11 -29.25 32.04 25.37
CA LEU A 11 -28.73 30.72 25.05
C LEU A 11 -27.33 30.83 24.44
N THR A 12 -26.38 30.14 25.05
CA THR A 12 -25.05 29.93 24.48
C THR A 12 -24.74 28.45 24.43
N LEU A 13 -24.46 27.92 23.24
CA LEU A 13 -24.03 26.54 23.06
C LEU A 13 -22.51 26.47 23.01
N VAL A 14 -21.96 25.51 23.74
CA VAL A 14 -20.52 25.30 23.85
C VAL A 14 -20.15 23.98 23.21
N SER A 15 -19.28 24.01 22.20
CA SER A 15 -18.70 22.82 21.57
C SER A 15 -17.19 22.82 21.79
N GLY A 16 -16.70 21.76 22.45
CA GLY A 16 -15.29 21.57 22.75
C GLY A 16 -15.09 20.22 23.42
N HIS A 17 -13.83 19.86 23.67
CA HIS A 17 -13.47 18.69 24.49
C HIS A 17 -12.93 19.14 25.85
N PRO A 18 -13.74 19.79 26.72
CA PRO A 18 -13.26 20.12 28.06
C PRO A 18 -13.00 18.82 28.81
N VAL A 19 -11.86 18.73 29.48
CA VAL A 19 -11.63 17.68 30.48
C VAL A 19 -12.53 17.99 31.67
N ALA A 20 -13.74 17.44 31.66
CA ALA A 20 -14.69 17.54 32.74
C ALA A 20 -14.54 16.31 33.65
N PHE A 21 -14.12 16.52 34.91
CA PHE A 21 -14.06 15.47 35.90
C PHE A 21 -15.45 15.28 36.52
N ARG A 22 -15.99 14.06 36.45
CA ARG A 22 -17.14 13.64 37.24
C ARG A 22 -16.68 12.60 38.25
N GLN A 23 -16.65 12.95 39.53
CA GLN A 23 -16.33 12.02 40.61
C GLN A 23 -17.64 11.57 41.27
N ALA A 24 -17.96 10.28 41.16
CA ALA A 24 -19.12 9.69 41.83
C ALA A 24 -18.72 9.32 43.26
N LEU A 25 -19.07 10.15 44.25
CA LEU A 25 -18.67 9.95 45.65
C LEU A 25 -19.38 8.77 46.34
N TYR A 26 -20.40 8.17 45.72
CA TYR A 26 -21.26 7.16 46.35
C TYR A 26 -21.63 5.97 45.44
N GLN A 27 -20.95 5.75 44.33
CA GLN A 27 -21.34 4.71 43.37
C GLN A 27 -20.36 3.53 43.41
N SER A 28 -20.87 2.34 43.76
CA SER A 28 -20.08 1.10 43.70
C SER A 28 -19.73 0.75 42.26
N TYR A 29 -18.45 0.44 42.02
CA TYR A 29 -17.93 0.10 40.70
C TYR A 29 -18.27 -1.35 40.35
N TYR A 30 -18.81 -1.55 39.15
CA TYR A 30 -18.91 -2.87 38.51
C TYR A 30 -18.03 -2.87 37.25
N VAL A 31 -17.44 -4.03 36.95
CA VAL A 31 -16.61 -4.23 35.76
C VAL A 31 -17.54 -4.55 34.58
N ASP A 32 -17.53 -3.70 33.56
CA ASP A 32 -18.26 -3.96 32.31
C ASP A 32 -17.65 -5.16 31.57
N ARG A 33 -18.50 -6.15 31.27
CA ARG A 33 -18.13 -7.25 30.36
C ARG A 33 -18.40 -6.80 28.92
N PRO A 34 -17.42 -6.91 28.00
CA PRO A 34 -17.59 -6.45 26.64
C PRO A 34 -18.65 -7.29 25.90
N TYR A 35 -19.59 -6.61 25.28
CA TYR A 35 -20.59 -7.18 24.38
C TYR A 35 -19.96 -7.40 23.00
N VAL A 36 -20.02 -8.63 22.50
CA VAL A 36 -19.60 -8.99 21.13
C VAL A 36 -20.88 -9.13 20.29
N PRO A 37 -21.15 -8.24 19.32
CA PRO A 37 -22.31 -8.36 18.45
C PRO A 37 -22.18 -9.51 17.45
N VAL A 38 -23.31 -10.03 16.98
CA VAL A 38 -23.40 -11.00 15.89
C VAL A 38 -23.17 -10.28 14.56
N ASP A 39 -22.22 -10.76 13.76
CA ASP A 39 -21.88 -10.17 12.45
C ASP A 39 -23.05 -10.32 11.46
N ILE A 40 -23.62 -9.18 11.04
CA ILE A 40 -24.55 -9.09 9.92
C ILE A 40 -23.76 -8.55 8.73
N VAL A 41 -23.74 -9.33 7.64
CA VAL A 41 -23.05 -8.98 6.39
C VAL A 41 -23.57 -7.65 5.84
N GLY A 42 -22.68 -6.66 5.67
CA GLY A 42 -22.87 -5.61 4.65
C GLY A 42 -23.18 -4.17 5.09
N ARG A 43 -22.95 -3.74 6.35
CA ARG A 43 -22.95 -2.29 6.65
C ARG A 43 -21.62 -1.65 6.27
N LEU A 44 -21.56 -1.05 5.08
CA LEU A 44 -20.54 -0.07 4.73
C LEU A 44 -20.72 1.16 5.63
N MET A 45 -19.92 1.29 6.68
CA MET A 45 -19.80 2.54 7.44
C MET A 45 -18.47 3.21 7.09
N PRO A 46 -18.47 4.22 6.22
CA PRO A 46 -17.28 5.03 5.96
C PRO A 46 -16.71 5.57 7.26
N LYS A 47 -15.38 5.53 7.39
CA LYS A 47 -14.69 6.15 8.53
C LYS A 47 -14.82 7.66 8.45
N THR A 48 -14.87 8.32 9.61
CA THR A 48 -14.83 9.79 9.66
C THR A 48 -13.46 10.27 9.19
N ASP A 49 -13.45 11.18 8.23
CA ASP A 49 -12.22 11.81 7.72
C ASP A 49 -11.56 12.64 8.82
N GLN A 50 -10.27 12.44 9.02
CA GLN A 50 -9.47 13.16 10.03
C GLN A 50 -8.72 14.37 9.45
N GLY A 51 -9.01 14.74 8.19
CA GLY A 51 -8.22 15.70 7.43
C GLY A 51 -6.95 15.08 6.85
N ALA A 52 -6.44 15.70 5.79
CA ALA A 52 -5.18 15.30 5.15
C ALA A 52 -4.13 16.39 5.32
N VAL A 53 -2.92 15.99 5.69
CA VAL A 53 -1.76 16.88 5.69
C VAL A 53 -1.04 16.77 4.35
N ALA A 54 -0.46 17.88 3.87
CA ALA A 54 0.31 17.87 2.64
C ALA A 54 1.51 16.91 2.74
N ALA A 55 1.70 16.05 1.75
CA ALA A 55 2.86 15.16 1.71
C ALA A 55 4.10 15.94 1.28
N THR A 56 5.15 15.98 2.11
CA THR A 56 6.50 16.26 1.63
C THR A 56 7.03 15.00 0.93
N VAL A 57 6.89 14.95 -0.39
CA VAL A 57 7.53 13.91 -1.22
C VAL A 57 8.99 14.32 -1.43
N PRO A 58 9.99 13.58 -0.92
CA PRO A 58 11.38 13.92 -1.17
C PRO A 58 11.66 13.82 -2.67
N PRO A 59 12.38 14.80 -3.26
CA PRO A 59 12.64 14.80 -4.69
C PRO A 59 13.47 13.56 -5.08
N PRO A 60 13.21 12.95 -6.25
CA PRO A 60 14.09 11.93 -6.81
C PRO A 60 15.52 12.49 -7.02
N PRO A 61 16.58 11.65 -6.98
CA PRO A 61 17.95 12.11 -7.20
C PRO A 61 18.10 12.76 -8.59
N PRO A 62 18.84 13.87 -8.72
CA PRO A 62 18.87 14.65 -9.95
C PRO A 62 19.63 13.95 -11.08
N ALA A 63 19.06 13.99 -12.30
CA ALA A 63 19.77 13.74 -13.56
C ALA A 63 20.42 15.06 -14.07
N PRO A 64 21.54 15.00 -14.82
CA PRO A 64 22.29 16.19 -15.22
C PRO A 64 21.56 17.04 -16.27
N ALA A 65 21.55 18.35 -16.07
CA ALA A 65 20.80 19.32 -16.87
C ALA A 65 21.65 19.96 -18.00
N PRO A 66 20.99 20.39 -19.10
CA PRO A 66 21.45 21.53 -19.88
C PRO A 66 20.48 22.72 -19.90
N ALA A 67 21.10 23.89 -19.68
CA ALA A 67 20.83 25.28 -20.04
C ALA A 67 19.42 25.76 -20.45
N SER A 68 18.97 26.76 -19.69
CA SER A 68 17.83 27.66 -19.90
C SER A 68 18.00 28.66 -21.05
N ARG A 69 16.88 29.05 -21.68
CA ARG A 69 16.71 30.38 -22.29
C ARG A 69 15.39 31.00 -21.87
N ALA A 70 15.49 32.23 -21.39
CA ALA A 70 14.39 33.12 -21.01
C ALA A 70 13.84 33.86 -22.24
N ARG A 71 12.55 34.25 -22.21
CA ARG A 71 12.11 35.49 -22.86
C ARG A 71 10.80 36.08 -22.32
N ASP A 72 10.96 37.33 -21.89
CA ASP A 72 10.15 38.56 -21.92
C ASP A 72 8.62 38.61 -21.73
N GLN A 73 8.28 39.54 -20.84
CA GLN A 73 6.99 40.17 -20.55
C GLN A 73 6.68 41.34 -21.51
N ARG A 74 5.39 41.68 -21.68
CA ARG A 74 4.85 43.06 -21.80
C ARG A 74 3.30 43.05 -21.75
N GLY A 75 2.71 43.98 -20.99
CA GLY A 75 1.27 44.33 -20.98
C GLY A 75 0.83 45.20 -22.18
N PRO A 76 -0.38 45.81 -22.22
CA PRO A 76 -0.89 46.71 -21.18
C PRO A 76 -2.43 46.75 -20.95
N ASP A 77 -2.81 47.70 -20.09
CA ASP A 77 -4.11 48.10 -19.52
C ASP A 77 -5.35 48.25 -20.43
N GLY A 78 -6.53 48.07 -19.80
CA GLY A 78 -7.82 48.56 -20.29
C GLY A 78 -8.91 48.53 -19.21
N ARG A 79 -9.19 49.69 -18.59
CA ARG A 79 -10.33 49.94 -17.68
C ARG A 79 -11.66 49.98 -18.45
N VAL A 80 -12.72 49.36 -17.90
CA VAL A 80 -14.12 49.68 -18.19
C VAL A 80 -14.97 49.60 -16.92
N MET A 81 -15.85 50.59 -16.75
CA MET A 81 -16.76 50.81 -15.62
C MET A 81 -17.95 49.83 -15.62
N PRO A 82 -18.60 49.56 -14.47
CA PRO A 82 -19.75 48.68 -14.39
C PRO A 82 -21.05 49.38 -14.78
N TYR A 83 -21.89 48.71 -15.58
CA TYR A 83 -23.27 49.11 -15.85
C TYR A 83 -24.18 48.47 -14.78
N LEU A 84 -24.85 49.31 -14.00
CA LEU A 84 -25.91 48.92 -13.05
C LEU A 84 -27.16 48.52 -13.84
N GLY A 85 -27.47 47.22 -13.85
CA GLY A 85 -28.77 46.70 -14.28
C GLY A 85 -29.72 46.62 -13.09
N ALA A 86 -30.89 47.24 -13.21
CA ALA A 86 -31.98 47.16 -12.25
C ALA A 86 -32.59 45.73 -12.24
N PRO A 87 -32.96 45.17 -11.08
CA PRO A 87 -33.63 43.88 -11.01
C PRO A 87 -35.04 43.97 -11.59
N THR A 88 -35.40 43.01 -12.43
CA THR A 88 -36.75 42.80 -12.95
C THR A 88 -37.59 42.02 -11.94
N ALA A 89 -38.92 42.19 -12.03
CA ALA A 89 -39.94 41.64 -11.14
C ALA A 89 -40.08 40.10 -11.15
N GLU A 90 -39.09 39.36 -11.64
CA GLU A 90 -39.01 37.89 -11.58
C GLU A 90 -38.15 37.38 -10.40
N ASP A 91 -37.39 38.25 -9.74
CA ASP A 91 -36.63 37.94 -8.51
C ASP A 91 -37.49 38.01 -7.22
N GLU A 92 -38.71 38.53 -7.28
CA GLU A 92 -39.62 38.59 -6.12
C GLU A 92 -40.43 37.31 -5.89
N LEU A 93 -40.59 36.45 -6.90
CA LEU A 93 -41.29 35.17 -6.73
C LEU A 93 -40.40 34.03 -6.19
N ARG A 94 -39.08 34.24 -6.08
CA ARG A 94 -38.10 33.26 -5.61
C ARG A 94 -37.93 33.19 -4.08
N ARG A 95 -38.69 34.00 -3.32
CA ARG A 95 -38.54 34.14 -1.85
C ARG A 95 -39.55 33.36 -0.99
N GLN A 96 -40.40 32.50 -1.56
CA GLN A 96 -41.54 31.94 -0.82
C GLN A 96 -41.45 30.49 -0.34
N THR A 97 -40.28 29.82 -0.34
CA THR A 97 -40.14 28.49 0.29
C THR A 97 -38.83 28.23 1.03
N VAL A 98 -38.14 29.27 1.49
CA VAL A 98 -37.07 29.16 2.49
C VAL A 98 -37.50 29.96 3.71
N ALA A 99 -37.41 29.35 4.90
CA ALA A 99 -37.63 30.06 6.15
C ALA A 99 -36.81 31.36 6.17
N ALA A 100 -37.40 32.43 6.69
CA ALA A 100 -36.75 33.75 6.79
C ALA A 100 -35.36 33.63 7.43
N PRO A 101 -34.38 34.47 7.03
CA PRO A 101 -33.05 34.44 7.62
C PRO A 101 -33.17 34.70 9.12
N ALA A 102 -32.84 33.70 9.93
CA ALA A 102 -32.57 33.92 11.34
C ALA A 102 -31.30 34.78 11.45
N GLU A 103 -31.32 35.76 12.36
CA GLU A 103 -30.13 36.56 12.67
C GLU A 103 -28.95 35.64 13.02
N GLN A 104 -27.76 35.97 12.49
CA GLN A 104 -26.57 35.16 12.65
C GLN A 104 -26.20 35.00 14.14
N VAL A 105 -26.04 33.75 14.56
CA VAL A 105 -25.53 33.38 15.88
C VAL A 105 -24.12 33.94 16.05
N ALA A 106 -23.92 34.79 17.06
CA ALA A 106 -22.63 35.38 17.37
C ALA A 106 -21.72 34.28 17.92
N ALA A 107 -20.83 33.79 17.09
CA ALA A 107 -19.97 32.68 17.44
C ALA A 107 -18.57 33.21 17.80
N GLN A 108 -18.09 32.83 18.98
CA GLN A 108 -16.78 33.23 19.52
C GLN A 108 -15.89 31.98 19.60
N GLU A 109 -14.70 32.06 19.02
CA GLU A 109 -13.71 30.99 19.01
C GLU A 109 -12.66 31.25 20.10
N ALA A 110 -12.53 30.31 21.03
CA ALA A 110 -11.48 30.27 22.05
C ALA A 110 -10.51 29.12 21.75
N LEU A 111 -9.32 29.14 22.37
CA LEU A 111 -8.20 28.21 22.10
C LEU A 111 -8.56 26.71 22.08
N THR A 112 -9.60 26.27 22.80
CA THR A 112 -10.02 24.85 22.88
C THR A 112 -11.53 24.65 22.74
N GLN A 113 -12.28 25.71 22.38
CA GLN A 113 -13.74 25.72 22.47
C GLN A 113 -14.33 26.70 21.45
N VAL A 114 -15.43 26.30 20.82
CA VAL A 114 -16.29 27.20 20.04
C VAL A 114 -17.57 27.43 20.82
N SER A 115 -17.89 28.69 21.09
CA SER A 115 -19.17 29.09 21.70
C SER A 115 -20.06 29.76 20.65
N PHE A 116 -21.34 29.39 20.65
CA PHE A 116 -22.37 29.90 19.76
C PHE A 116 -23.42 30.61 20.60
N HIS A 117 -23.35 31.94 20.67
CA HIS A 117 -24.31 32.78 21.39
C HIS A 117 -25.43 33.22 20.45
N PHE A 118 -26.66 32.87 20.78
CA PHE A 118 -27.81 33.25 19.96
C PHE A 118 -28.17 34.72 20.21
N PRO A 119 -28.28 35.56 19.16
CA PRO A 119 -28.49 36.99 19.32
C PRO A 119 -29.86 37.33 19.92
N ASN A 120 -30.83 36.42 19.76
CA ASN A 120 -32.18 36.59 20.28
C ASN A 120 -32.45 35.59 21.42
N PRO A 121 -33.04 36.05 22.54
CA PRO A 121 -33.51 35.18 23.61
C PRO A 121 -34.49 34.14 23.07
N VAL A 122 -34.46 32.94 23.66
CA VAL A 122 -35.28 31.83 23.20
C VAL A 122 -36.33 31.42 24.23
N SER A 123 -37.56 31.21 23.76
CA SER A 123 -38.69 30.76 24.56
C SER A 123 -39.19 29.39 24.06
N VAL A 124 -39.38 28.44 24.98
CA VAL A 124 -39.84 27.08 24.68
C VAL A 124 -40.83 26.64 25.76
N GLY A 125 -42.06 26.34 25.35
CA GLY A 125 -43.07 25.82 26.27
C GLY A 125 -42.72 24.42 26.79
N ASN A 126 -43.16 24.10 28.00
CA ASN A 126 -42.96 22.78 28.59
C ASN A 126 -43.53 21.67 27.69
N GLY A 127 -42.73 20.64 27.45
CA GLY A 127 -43.09 19.53 26.55
C GLY A 127 -42.92 19.83 25.06
N LEU A 128 -42.49 21.04 24.68
CA LEU A 128 -42.20 21.38 23.28
C LEU A 128 -40.70 21.24 22.98
N THR A 129 -40.39 20.95 21.72
CA THR A 129 -39.03 20.85 21.21
C THR A 129 -38.70 22.07 20.37
N LEU A 130 -37.51 22.63 20.59
CA LEU A 130 -36.96 23.72 19.82
C LEU A 130 -35.83 23.19 18.92
N SER A 131 -35.86 23.55 17.64
CA SER A 131 -34.78 23.33 16.69
C SER A 131 -34.35 24.67 16.11
N VAL A 132 -33.13 25.13 16.44
CA VAL A 132 -32.59 26.40 15.95
C VAL A 132 -31.31 26.13 15.17
N PRO A 133 -31.18 26.66 13.94
CA PRO A 133 -29.92 26.57 13.21
C PRO A 133 -28.85 27.38 13.94
N ILE A 134 -27.73 26.73 14.26
CA ILE A 134 -26.58 27.37 14.89
C ILE A 134 -25.73 28.10 13.84
N ILE A 135 -25.68 27.54 12.63
CA ILE A 135 -24.92 28.06 11.50
C ILE A 135 -25.83 27.97 10.28
N ASN A 136 -26.00 29.09 9.58
CA ASN A 136 -26.69 29.15 8.30
C ASN A 136 -25.82 29.94 7.32
N GLY A 137 -25.36 29.28 6.27
CA GLY A 137 -24.45 29.88 5.31
C GLY A 137 -24.11 28.93 4.17
N GLU A 138 -23.48 29.49 3.15
CA GLU A 138 -22.96 28.74 2.02
C GLU A 138 -21.49 28.38 2.28
N ALA A 139 -21.11 27.14 1.92
CA ALA A 139 -19.75 26.65 2.05
C ALA A 139 -19.28 26.03 0.71
N PRO A 140 -18.02 26.23 0.32
CA PRO A 140 -17.47 25.59 -0.86
C PRO A 140 -17.51 24.07 -0.72
N VAL A 141 -18.15 23.41 -1.68
CA VAL A 141 -18.21 21.96 -1.77
C VAL A 141 -17.70 21.48 -3.11
N LYS A 142 -16.88 20.41 -3.09
CA LYS A 142 -16.41 19.75 -4.31
C LYS A 142 -16.78 18.28 -4.29
N ARG A 143 -17.51 17.81 -5.32
CA ARG A 143 -17.82 16.39 -5.50
C ARG A 143 -16.56 15.60 -5.87
N GLN A 144 -16.33 14.52 -5.15
CA GLN A 144 -15.17 13.64 -5.32
C GLN A 144 -15.59 12.18 -5.15
N ALA A 145 -14.77 11.25 -5.61
CA ALA A 145 -14.93 9.82 -5.38
C ALA A 145 -13.75 9.33 -4.54
N LEU A 146 -13.98 8.71 -3.39
CA LEU A 146 -12.93 8.21 -2.51
C LEU A 146 -12.79 6.69 -2.67
N PHE A 147 -11.70 6.21 -3.24
CA PHE A 147 -11.43 4.78 -3.34
C PHE A 147 -10.56 4.30 -2.18
N GLN A 148 -11.18 3.44 -1.36
CA GLN A 148 -10.59 2.75 -0.23
C GLN A 148 -10.82 1.24 -0.44
N PRO A 149 -9.81 0.47 -0.88
CA PRO A 149 -9.97 -0.96 -1.14
C PRO A 149 -10.49 -1.74 0.07
N GLU A 150 -10.12 -1.32 1.29
CA GLU A 150 -10.60 -1.94 2.53
C GLU A 150 -12.07 -1.63 2.86
N THR A 151 -12.65 -0.58 2.30
CA THR A 151 -14.07 -0.26 2.47
C THR A 151 -14.91 -0.94 1.40
N HIS A 152 -14.53 -0.81 0.13
CA HIS A 152 -15.15 -1.54 -0.95
C HIS A 152 -14.14 -1.82 -2.08
N PRO A 153 -13.98 -3.09 -2.53
CA PRO A 153 -12.85 -3.48 -3.38
C PRO A 153 -12.90 -2.95 -4.82
N ARG A 154 -14.07 -2.53 -5.32
CA ARG A 154 -14.26 -2.14 -6.73
C ARG A 154 -14.92 -0.80 -6.99
N HIS A 155 -15.51 -0.18 -5.97
CA HIS A 155 -16.34 1.01 -6.16
C HIS A 155 -15.91 2.03 -5.11
N PRO A 156 -15.61 3.28 -5.50
CA PRO A 156 -15.31 4.32 -4.55
C PRO A 156 -16.57 4.76 -3.80
N LEU A 157 -16.36 5.48 -2.70
CA LEU A 157 -17.40 6.18 -1.98
C LEU A 157 -17.66 7.54 -2.65
N ALA A 158 -18.91 7.81 -2.99
CA ALA A 158 -19.35 9.16 -3.36
C ALA A 158 -19.12 10.08 -2.16
N SER A 159 -18.36 11.15 -2.38
CA SER A 159 -17.91 12.04 -1.32
C SER A 159 -18.00 13.51 -1.73
N VAL A 160 -18.14 14.40 -0.74
CA VAL A 160 -17.98 15.84 -0.94
C VAL A 160 -16.86 16.37 -0.06
N ARG A 161 -15.93 17.13 -0.62
CA ARG A 161 -14.98 17.92 0.17
C ARG A 161 -15.70 19.20 0.59
N LEU A 162 -15.92 19.34 1.89
CA LEU A 162 -16.46 20.53 2.52
C LEU A 162 -15.30 21.38 3.05
N GLU A 163 -15.25 22.65 2.66
CA GLU A 163 -14.32 23.63 3.20
C GLU A 163 -15.06 24.57 4.15
N ASN A 164 -14.51 24.80 5.35
CA ASN A 164 -15.07 25.76 6.27
C ASN A 164 -14.43 27.13 6.05
N ASN A 165 -15.08 27.94 5.21
CA ASN A 165 -14.74 29.34 4.97
C ASN A 165 -15.56 30.31 5.83
N GLY A 166 -16.29 29.81 6.84
CA GLY A 166 -17.07 30.63 7.76
C GLY A 166 -16.18 31.31 8.81
N SER A 167 -16.82 32.02 9.74
CA SER A 167 -16.13 32.70 10.84
C SER A 167 -15.86 31.83 12.06
N THR A 168 -16.39 30.60 12.11
CA THR A 168 -16.24 29.67 13.25
C THR A 168 -16.15 28.21 12.84
N GLY A 169 -15.50 27.39 13.68
CA GLY A 169 -15.41 25.95 13.49
C GLY A 169 -16.78 25.25 13.47
N LEU A 170 -16.95 24.26 12.58
CA LEU A 170 -18.14 23.41 12.56
C LEU A 170 -17.99 22.26 13.56
N PRO A 171 -19.02 22.00 14.40
CA PRO A 171 -18.98 20.91 15.36
C PRO A 171 -19.05 19.54 14.67
N PRO A 172 -18.50 18.48 15.29
CA PRO A 172 -18.66 17.12 14.79
C PRO A 172 -20.12 16.69 14.86
N GLY A 173 -20.56 15.87 13.90
CA GLY A 173 -21.95 15.44 13.84
C GLY A 173 -22.30 14.59 12.63
N VAL A 174 -23.58 14.27 12.50
CA VAL A 174 -24.15 13.64 11.31
C VAL A 174 -24.57 14.73 10.35
N VAL A 175 -24.26 14.54 9.07
CA VAL A 175 -24.61 15.46 7.99
C VAL A 175 -25.50 14.72 7.00
N THR A 176 -26.71 15.21 6.82
CA THR A 176 -27.63 14.70 5.80
C THR A 176 -27.46 15.53 4.53
N ILE A 177 -27.19 14.85 3.42
CA ILE A 177 -26.84 15.49 2.15
C ILE A 177 -28.02 15.37 1.18
N TYR A 178 -28.36 16.49 0.58
CA TYR A 178 -29.35 16.60 -0.49
C TYR A 178 -28.68 17.19 -1.75
N GLU A 179 -29.01 16.65 -2.91
CA GLU A 179 -28.58 17.17 -4.21
C GLU A 179 -29.77 17.87 -4.88
N ARG A 180 -29.53 19.09 -5.39
CA ARG A 180 -30.52 19.84 -6.17
C ARG A 180 -30.19 19.75 -7.64
N ASN A 181 -31.09 19.20 -8.45
CA ASN A 181 -30.96 19.14 -9.90
C ASN A 181 -32.26 19.60 -10.57
N GLY A 182 -32.19 20.63 -11.41
CA GLY A 182 -33.36 21.13 -12.16
C GLY A 182 -34.57 21.53 -11.30
N GLY A 183 -34.35 21.97 -10.06
CA GLY A 183 -35.43 22.36 -9.12
C GLY A 183 -35.96 21.22 -8.25
N GLN A 184 -35.55 19.97 -8.49
CA GLN A 184 -35.84 18.84 -7.61
C GLN A 184 -34.75 18.70 -6.54
N VAL A 185 -35.17 18.44 -5.29
CA VAL A 185 -34.28 18.16 -4.17
C VAL A 185 -34.36 16.67 -3.87
N ALA A 186 -33.25 15.95 -4.04
CA ALA A 186 -33.17 14.52 -3.79
C ALA A 186 -32.24 14.25 -2.61
N TYR A 187 -32.67 13.38 -1.69
CA TYR A 187 -31.79 12.85 -0.66
C TYR A 187 -30.74 11.93 -1.30
N VAL A 188 -29.46 12.14 -0.99
CA VAL A 188 -28.36 11.34 -1.57
C VAL A 188 -27.60 10.49 -0.56
N GLY A 189 -27.69 10.80 0.74
CA GLY A 189 -27.06 10.02 1.79
C GLY A 189 -26.75 10.81 3.05
N ASP A 190 -26.32 10.09 4.08
CA ASP A 190 -25.82 10.64 5.32
C ASP A 190 -24.31 10.44 5.42
N ALA A 191 -23.61 11.40 6.01
CA ALA A 191 -22.18 11.37 6.28
C ALA A 191 -21.89 11.73 7.75
N ARG A 192 -20.66 11.47 8.18
CA ARG A 192 -20.18 11.88 9.50
C ARG A 192 -19.12 12.96 9.34
N LEU A 193 -19.33 14.10 9.98
CA LEU A 193 -18.40 15.22 10.06
C LEU A 193 -17.60 15.12 11.36
N SER A 194 -16.27 15.17 11.26
CA SER A 194 -15.40 15.47 12.39
C SER A 194 -15.37 16.98 12.65
N ALA A 195 -14.87 17.41 13.80
CA ALA A 195 -14.67 18.83 14.06
C ALA A 195 -13.88 19.47 12.90
N LEU A 196 -14.42 20.56 12.36
CA LEU A 196 -13.89 21.21 11.18
C LEU A 196 -13.57 22.68 11.49
N PRO A 197 -12.31 23.00 11.86
CA PRO A 197 -11.86 24.36 12.10
C PRO A 197 -12.01 25.28 10.88
N VAL A 198 -11.96 26.60 11.12
CA VAL A 198 -11.97 27.61 10.06
C VAL A 198 -10.72 27.46 9.17
N GLY A 199 -10.89 27.57 7.85
CA GLY A 199 -9.82 27.43 6.86
C GLY A 199 -9.43 25.99 6.54
N GLU A 200 -9.97 25.00 7.25
CA GLU A 200 -9.74 23.59 6.98
C GLU A 200 -10.82 23.00 6.06
N ASN A 201 -10.59 21.76 5.61
CA ASN A 201 -11.55 20.97 4.87
C ASN A 201 -11.66 19.54 5.41
N ARG A 202 -12.82 18.93 5.17
CA ARG A 202 -13.09 17.51 5.47
C ARG A 202 -13.76 16.84 4.28
N LEU A 203 -13.44 15.58 4.06
CA LEU A 203 -14.10 14.75 3.06
C LEU A 203 -15.27 14.00 3.70
N LEU A 204 -16.47 14.20 3.18
CA LEU A 204 -17.71 13.60 3.67
C LEU A 204 -18.18 12.53 2.67
N SER A 205 -17.94 11.26 2.99
CA SER A 205 -18.42 10.12 2.20
C SER A 205 -19.84 9.74 2.63
N TYR A 206 -20.77 9.68 1.66
CA TYR A 206 -22.20 9.54 1.94
C TYR A 206 -22.89 8.36 1.22
N ALA A 207 -22.29 7.82 0.16
CA ALA A 207 -22.84 6.69 -0.58
C ALA A 207 -21.74 5.90 -1.30
N LEU A 208 -22.08 4.72 -1.81
CA LEU A 208 -21.22 3.97 -2.72
C LEU A 208 -21.47 4.43 -4.16
N ASP A 209 -20.41 4.77 -4.89
CA ASP A 209 -20.50 5.21 -6.27
C ASP A 209 -20.38 4.03 -7.25
N GLN A 210 -21.52 3.48 -7.63
CA GLN A 210 -21.59 2.34 -8.55
C GLN A 210 -21.24 2.70 -10.01
N LYS A 211 -21.19 3.99 -10.36
CA LYS A 211 -20.87 4.43 -11.72
C LYS A 211 -19.37 4.40 -12.03
N VAL A 212 -18.52 4.32 -11.00
CA VAL A 212 -17.07 4.18 -11.14
C VAL A 212 -16.68 2.77 -10.76
N VAL A 213 -15.96 2.08 -11.65
CA VAL A 213 -15.43 0.74 -11.40
C VAL A 213 -13.91 0.83 -11.36
N VAL A 214 -13.31 0.27 -10.32
CA VAL A 214 -11.86 0.21 -10.14
C VAL A 214 -11.43 -1.25 -10.09
N GLU A 215 -10.49 -1.61 -10.95
CA GLU A 215 -9.71 -2.83 -10.85
C GLU A 215 -8.33 -2.49 -10.34
N THR A 216 -7.85 -3.27 -9.37
CA THR A 216 -6.56 -3.06 -8.73
C THR A 216 -5.66 -4.26 -9.00
N GLU A 217 -4.44 -3.99 -9.46
CA GLU A 217 -3.40 -5.00 -9.67
C GLU A 217 -2.13 -4.54 -8.96
N SER A 218 -1.39 -5.47 -8.34
CA SER A 218 -0.13 -5.18 -7.68
C SER A 218 1.00 -5.94 -8.34
N ALA A 219 2.07 -5.23 -8.70
CA ALA A 219 3.31 -5.82 -9.16
C ALA A 219 4.45 -5.46 -8.21
N ARG A 220 5.33 -6.42 -7.94
CA ARG A 220 6.57 -6.19 -7.22
C ARG A 220 7.73 -6.61 -8.09
N THR A 221 8.69 -5.71 -8.25
CA THR A 221 9.93 -6.00 -8.96
C THR A 221 11.12 -5.67 -8.09
N GLU A 222 12.21 -6.37 -8.35
CA GLU A 222 13.50 -6.12 -7.73
C GLU A 222 14.53 -5.98 -8.83
N THR A 223 15.35 -4.93 -8.77
CA THR A 223 16.37 -4.66 -9.78
C THR A 223 17.69 -4.38 -9.08
N LEU A 224 18.75 -5.06 -9.51
CA LEU A 224 20.08 -4.85 -8.98
C LEU A 224 20.59 -3.46 -9.38
N VAL A 225 21.14 -2.74 -8.41
CA VAL A 225 21.67 -1.38 -8.60
C VAL A 225 23.19 -1.44 -8.71
N ARG A 226 23.84 -2.10 -7.74
CA ARG A 226 25.29 -2.29 -7.70
C ARG A 226 25.64 -3.49 -6.82
N GLY A 227 26.84 -4.04 -7.00
CA GLY A 227 27.33 -5.16 -6.21
C GLY A 227 28.85 -5.18 -6.18
N SER A 228 29.39 -5.70 -5.09
CA SER A 228 30.83 -5.86 -4.86
C SER A 228 31.07 -7.09 -4.00
N ILE A 229 32.23 -7.72 -4.17
CA ILE A 229 32.64 -8.85 -3.33
C ILE A 229 33.73 -8.36 -2.38
N ALA A 230 33.57 -8.71 -1.11
CA ALA A 230 34.58 -8.52 -0.08
C ALA A 230 34.51 -9.70 0.90
N GLN A 231 35.67 -10.25 1.29
CA GLN A 231 35.75 -11.33 2.28
C GLN A 231 34.87 -12.54 1.96
N GLY A 232 34.79 -12.93 0.68
CA GLY A 232 33.96 -14.06 0.25
C GLY A 232 32.45 -13.82 0.35
N VAL A 233 32.02 -12.57 0.60
CA VAL A 233 30.62 -12.16 0.67
C VAL A 233 30.32 -11.19 -0.46
N LEU A 234 29.29 -11.50 -1.25
CA LEU A 234 28.72 -10.57 -2.20
C LEU A 234 27.82 -9.59 -1.45
N ARG A 235 28.21 -8.33 -1.42
CA ARG A 235 27.39 -7.21 -0.93
C ARG A 235 26.79 -6.49 -2.13
N TYR A 236 25.46 -6.43 -2.19
CA TYR A 236 24.78 -5.78 -3.30
C TYR A 236 23.61 -4.94 -2.83
N GLU A 237 23.28 -3.95 -3.64
CA GLU A 237 22.09 -3.13 -3.47
C GLU A 237 21.06 -3.51 -4.52
N ALA A 238 19.83 -3.67 -4.05
CA ALA A 238 18.69 -3.93 -4.89
C ALA A 238 17.65 -2.83 -4.67
N MET A 239 17.13 -2.29 -5.77
CA MET A 239 15.97 -1.42 -5.75
C MET A 239 14.73 -2.30 -5.79
N GLN A 240 14.00 -2.30 -4.68
CA GLN A 240 12.66 -2.88 -4.63
C GLN A 240 11.66 -1.84 -5.08
N ARG A 241 10.81 -2.22 -6.02
CA ARG A 241 9.73 -1.38 -6.56
C ARG A 241 8.41 -2.10 -6.35
N GLN A 242 7.45 -1.39 -5.75
CA GLN A 242 6.07 -1.82 -5.62
C GLN A 242 5.20 -0.90 -6.45
N THR A 243 4.54 -1.47 -7.45
CA THR A 243 3.63 -0.77 -8.35
C THR A 243 2.21 -1.24 -8.05
N MET A 244 1.35 -0.30 -7.67
CA MET A 244 -0.09 -0.51 -7.62
C MET A 244 -0.73 0.12 -8.85
N ILE A 245 -1.43 -0.69 -9.63
CA ILE A 245 -2.06 -0.29 -10.89
C ILE A 245 -3.57 -0.22 -10.65
N TYR A 246 -4.14 0.94 -10.89
CA TYR A 246 -5.57 1.19 -10.79
C TYR A 246 -6.13 1.40 -12.20
N ARG A 247 -6.88 0.42 -12.71
CA ARG A 247 -7.65 0.57 -13.96
C ARG A 247 -9.05 1.04 -13.57
N VAL A 248 -9.38 2.25 -13.97
CA VAL A 248 -10.59 2.94 -13.53
C VAL A 248 -11.47 3.21 -14.73
N LYS A 249 -12.68 2.64 -14.73
CA LYS A 249 -13.74 2.99 -15.66
C LYS A 249 -14.55 4.14 -15.06
N ALA A 250 -14.52 5.29 -15.74
CA ALA A 250 -15.28 6.47 -15.35
C ALA A 250 -16.77 6.35 -15.71
N PRO A 251 -17.65 7.19 -15.12
CA PRO A 251 -19.05 7.27 -15.51
C PRO A 251 -19.19 7.73 -16.96
N ALA A 252 -20.21 7.27 -17.68
CA ALA A 252 -20.32 7.48 -19.13
C ALA A 252 -20.37 8.95 -19.60
N LYS A 253 -20.85 9.88 -18.76
CA LYS A 253 -21.13 11.28 -19.17
C LYS A 253 -20.64 12.33 -18.16
N GLU A 254 -19.88 11.91 -17.16
CA GLU A 254 -19.52 12.78 -16.03
C GLU A 254 -18.04 12.64 -15.72
N ASP A 255 -17.32 13.76 -15.79
CA ASP A 255 -15.97 13.86 -15.23
C ASP A 255 -16.04 13.77 -13.71
N ARG A 256 -15.04 13.13 -13.09
CA ARG A 256 -14.95 12.99 -11.63
C ARG A 256 -13.53 13.20 -11.15
N GLN A 257 -13.37 13.74 -9.95
CA GLN A 257 -12.09 13.67 -9.27
C GLN A 257 -12.06 12.47 -8.33
N LEU A 258 -11.21 11.49 -8.65
CA LEU A 258 -10.97 10.31 -7.85
C LEU A 258 -9.84 10.57 -6.86
N LEU A 259 -10.05 10.22 -5.60
CA LEU A 259 -9.05 10.20 -4.56
C LEU A 259 -8.78 8.73 -4.22
N VAL A 260 -7.56 8.28 -4.45
CA VAL A 260 -7.14 6.91 -4.12
C VAL A 260 -6.35 6.94 -2.82
N GLU A 261 -6.79 6.12 -1.85
CA GLU A 261 -6.01 5.89 -0.64
C GLU A 261 -5.17 4.62 -0.74
N THR A 262 -3.86 4.79 -0.74
CA THR A 262 -2.89 3.69 -0.84
C THR A 262 -2.00 3.68 0.40
N PRO A 263 -1.72 2.51 1.01
CA PRO A 263 -0.78 2.41 2.11
C PRO A 263 0.58 3.05 1.80
N ARG A 264 1.08 3.88 2.72
CA ARG A 264 2.46 4.36 2.68
C ARG A 264 3.34 3.28 3.30
N LEU A 265 4.34 2.82 2.57
CA LEU A 265 5.25 1.79 3.04
C LEU A 265 6.42 2.43 3.79
N ASP A 266 6.75 1.89 4.96
CA ASP A 266 7.77 2.48 5.82
C ASP A 266 9.19 2.36 5.22
N GLY A 267 9.85 3.51 5.09
CA GLY A 267 11.16 3.61 4.46
C GLY A 267 11.14 3.46 2.93
N TRP A 268 9.97 3.53 2.30
CA TRP A 268 9.83 3.61 0.84
C TRP A 268 9.47 5.03 0.42
N THR A 269 9.94 5.42 -0.76
CA THR A 269 9.68 6.72 -1.38
C THR A 269 8.63 6.56 -2.47
N LEU A 270 7.61 7.43 -2.47
CA LEU A 270 6.65 7.51 -3.56
C LEU A 270 7.31 8.18 -4.77
N THR A 271 7.48 7.45 -5.88
CA THR A 271 8.11 7.95 -7.11
C THR A 271 7.10 8.24 -8.21
N ARG A 272 5.91 7.62 -8.17
CA ARG A 272 4.77 7.96 -9.05
C ARG A 272 3.45 7.86 -8.29
N PRO A 273 2.45 8.71 -8.63
CA PRO A 273 2.53 9.83 -9.56
C PRO A 273 3.33 11.02 -8.99
N VAL A 274 3.85 11.87 -9.86
CA VAL A 274 4.49 13.15 -9.48
C VAL A 274 3.43 14.25 -9.62
N THR A 275 2.65 14.47 -8.57
CA THR A 275 1.59 15.50 -8.52
C THR A 275 1.71 16.32 -7.23
N PRO A 276 1.49 17.65 -7.26
CA PRO A 276 1.68 18.51 -6.10
C PRO A 276 0.65 18.29 -4.97
N ASN A 277 -0.47 17.62 -5.25
CA ASN A 277 -1.64 17.57 -4.36
C ASN A 277 -1.80 16.23 -3.63
N ILE A 278 -0.71 15.54 -3.32
CA ILE A 278 -0.74 14.28 -2.56
C ILE A 278 -0.90 14.58 -1.07
N GLY A 279 -2.00 14.12 -0.48
CA GLY A 279 -2.22 14.19 0.96
C GLY A 279 -1.72 12.95 1.70
N GLN A 280 -1.57 13.04 3.01
CA GLN A 280 -1.37 11.90 3.90
C GLN A 280 -2.48 11.84 4.95
N VAL A 281 -3.07 10.65 5.13
CA VAL A 281 -4.14 10.39 6.09
C VAL A 281 -3.94 8.99 6.67
N GLY A 282 -3.83 8.86 7.99
CA GLY A 282 -3.81 7.56 8.68
C GLY A 282 -2.77 6.56 8.14
N GLY A 283 -1.55 7.01 7.83
CA GLY A 283 -0.48 6.15 7.28
C GLY A 283 -0.66 5.79 5.80
N LYS A 284 -1.55 6.48 5.07
CA LYS A 284 -1.79 6.30 3.64
C LYS A 284 -1.48 7.57 2.88
N TYR A 285 -1.11 7.42 1.61
CA TYR A 285 -1.19 8.49 0.64
C TYR A 285 -2.63 8.63 0.15
N ARG A 286 -3.12 9.85 0.03
CA ARG A 286 -4.37 10.20 -0.65
C ARG A 286 -4.02 10.94 -1.94
N ILE A 287 -4.17 10.26 -3.06
CA ILE A 287 -3.66 10.69 -4.36
C ILE A 287 -4.83 11.09 -5.26
N PRO A 288 -4.87 12.33 -5.78
CA PRO A 288 -5.91 12.76 -6.70
C PRO A 288 -5.61 12.34 -8.14
N PHE A 289 -6.62 11.81 -8.81
CA PHE A 289 -6.65 11.50 -10.23
C PHE A 289 -7.90 12.08 -10.87
N ASP A 290 -7.76 12.69 -12.04
CA ASP A 290 -8.90 13.24 -12.77
C ASP A 290 -9.45 12.20 -13.75
N LEU A 291 -10.72 11.87 -13.60
CA LEU A 291 -11.45 10.93 -14.44
C LEU A 291 -12.22 11.69 -15.52
N LYS A 292 -11.97 11.34 -16.78
CA LYS A 292 -12.75 11.79 -17.92
C LYS A 292 -13.93 10.88 -18.19
N GLY A 293 -15.12 11.46 -18.30
CA GLY A 293 -16.36 10.71 -18.50
C GLY A 293 -16.29 9.82 -19.75
N GLY A 294 -16.76 8.58 -19.62
CA GLY A 294 -16.79 7.60 -20.72
C GLY A 294 -15.46 6.87 -20.96
N GLU A 295 -14.37 7.30 -20.33
CA GLU A 295 -13.06 6.71 -20.53
C GLU A 295 -12.72 5.65 -19.49
N THR A 296 -11.82 4.73 -19.87
CA THR A 296 -11.12 3.86 -18.93
C THR A 296 -9.68 4.32 -18.85
N GLN A 297 -9.24 4.73 -17.66
CA GLN A 297 -7.90 5.26 -17.43
C GLN A 297 -7.12 4.35 -16.51
N THR A 298 -5.80 4.33 -16.67
CA THR A 298 -4.90 3.53 -15.82
C THR A 298 -3.99 4.48 -15.06
N PHE A 299 -3.95 4.33 -13.74
CA PHE A 299 -3.10 5.11 -12.85
C PHE A 299 -2.14 4.19 -12.11
N GLU A 300 -0.87 4.59 -12.04
CA GLU A 300 0.16 3.87 -11.33
C GLU A 300 0.58 4.62 -10.07
N VAL A 301 0.60 3.91 -8.95
CA VAL A 301 1.19 4.36 -7.70
C VAL A 301 2.42 3.51 -7.45
N VAL A 302 3.60 4.12 -7.58
CA VAL A 302 4.89 3.45 -7.49
C VAL A 302 5.62 3.92 -6.25
N GLN A 303 5.97 2.97 -5.38
CA GLN A 303 6.84 3.20 -4.24
C GLN A 303 8.13 2.41 -4.43
N GLU A 304 9.27 3.00 -4.08
CA GLU A 304 10.60 2.40 -4.23
C GLU A 304 11.43 2.47 -2.95
N LYS A 305 12.25 1.45 -2.73
CA LYS A 305 13.24 1.42 -1.66
C LYS A 305 14.50 0.72 -2.13
N VAL A 306 15.66 1.34 -1.88
CA VAL A 306 16.94 0.66 -2.05
C VAL A 306 17.25 -0.10 -0.77
N VAL A 307 17.52 -1.40 -0.91
CA VAL A 307 17.92 -2.27 0.20
C VAL A 307 19.31 -2.82 -0.06
N GLN A 308 20.10 -2.89 1.01
CA GLN A 308 21.40 -3.54 0.98
C GLN A 308 21.22 -5.00 1.42
N GLN A 309 21.81 -5.91 0.66
CA GLN A 309 21.75 -7.36 0.88
C GLN A 309 23.15 -7.96 0.84
N THR A 310 23.28 -9.12 1.49
CA THR A 310 24.52 -9.89 1.54
C THR A 310 24.27 -11.34 1.20
N LEU A 311 25.19 -11.93 0.44
CA LEU A 311 25.20 -13.36 0.13
C LEU A 311 26.60 -13.91 0.39
N ALA A 312 26.72 -14.86 1.32
CA ALA A 312 27.93 -15.65 1.45
C ALA A 312 28.09 -16.53 0.21
N LEU A 313 29.21 -16.37 -0.50
CA LEU A 313 29.42 -17.05 -1.80
C LEU A 313 29.60 -18.56 -1.64
N ILE A 314 30.03 -18.99 -0.45
CA ILE A 314 30.18 -20.41 -0.11
C ILE A 314 28.83 -21.12 0.04
N ASP A 315 27.79 -20.41 0.50
CA ASP A 315 26.44 -20.94 0.70
C ASP A 315 25.51 -20.66 -0.50
N GLY A 316 25.98 -19.87 -1.47
CA GLY A 316 25.20 -19.47 -2.63
C GLY A 316 25.02 -20.62 -3.63
N SER A 317 23.78 -20.83 -4.10
CA SER A 317 23.52 -21.81 -5.15
C SER A 317 24.12 -21.37 -6.50
N GLU A 318 24.49 -22.36 -7.32
CA GLU A 318 25.06 -22.17 -8.65
C GLU A 318 24.19 -21.24 -9.51
N ASP A 319 22.88 -21.48 -9.57
CA ASP A 319 21.94 -20.68 -10.36
C ASP A 319 21.87 -19.21 -9.90
N ARG A 320 21.90 -18.98 -8.58
CA ARG A 320 21.84 -17.63 -8.01
C ARG A 320 23.12 -16.86 -8.29
N ILE A 321 24.28 -17.50 -8.13
CA ILE A 321 25.57 -16.89 -8.45
C ILE A 321 25.69 -16.66 -9.97
N ALA A 322 25.19 -17.58 -10.79
CA ALA A 322 25.15 -17.43 -12.25
C ALA A 322 24.25 -16.26 -12.70
N TYR A 323 23.12 -16.02 -12.02
CA TYR A 323 22.30 -14.83 -12.24
C TYR A 323 23.09 -13.55 -11.98
N PHE A 324 23.80 -13.48 -10.85
CA PHE A 324 24.63 -12.33 -10.50
C PHE A 324 25.84 -12.15 -11.44
N ALA A 325 26.45 -13.24 -11.92
CA ALA A 325 27.54 -13.19 -12.90
C ALA A 325 27.12 -12.54 -14.22
N LYS A 326 25.83 -12.61 -14.57
CA LYS A 326 25.26 -11.98 -15.78
C LYS A 326 24.67 -10.59 -15.52
N ALA A 327 24.67 -10.11 -14.27
CA ALA A 327 24.07 -8.84 -13.91
C ALA A 327 24.89 -7.67 -14.48
N ALA A 328 24.29 -6.93 -15.43
CA ALA A 328 24.90 -5.73 -16.00
C ALA A 328 25.19 -4.63 -14.96
N ALA A 329 24.44 -4.64 -13.85
CA ALA A 329 24.59 -3.71 -12.73
C ALA A 329 25.92 -3.88 -11.95
N PHE A 330 26.62 -5.00 -12.11
CA PHE A 330 27.89 -5.25 -11.41
C PHE A 330 29.07 -4.84 -12.30
N ASP A 331 30.23 -4.56 -11.72
CA ASP A 331 31.43 -4.28 -12.52
C ASP A 331 31.98 -5.57 -13.16
N GLN A 332 32.86 -5.41 -14.16
CA GLN A 332 33.41 -6.57 -14.88
C GLN A 332 34.18 -7.50 -13.94
N LYS A 333 34.96 -6.92 -13.01
CA LYS A 333 35.74 -7.67 -12.01
C LYS A 333 34.84 -8.58 -11.17
N THR A 334 33.71 -8.07 -10.68
CA THR A 334 32.76 -8.86 -9.88
C THR A 334 32.12 -9.94 -10.73
N ARG A 335 31.69 -9.64 -11.96
CA ARG A 335 31.11 -10.65 -12.86
C ARG A 335 32.08 -11.79 -13.20
N ASP A 336 33.35 -11.47 -13.42
CA ASP A 336 34.40 -12.46 -13.71
C ASP A 336 34.66 -13.36 -12.49
N ALA A 337 34.73 -12.76 -11.30
CA ALA A 337 34.87 -13.51 -10.04
C ALA A 337 33.68 -14.45 -9.80
N LEU A 338 32.44 -13.99 -9.98
CA LEU A 338 31.24 -14.82 -9.84
C LEU A 338 31.19 -15.93 -10.90
N SER A 339 31.57 -15.63 -12.15
CA SER A 339 31.67 -16.63 -13.22
C SER A 339 32.68 -17.72 -12.88
N ARG A 340 33.82 -17.34 -12.28
CA ARG A 340 34.82 -18.29 -11.83
C ARG A 340 34.32 -19.18 -10.67
N ILE A 341 33.53 -18.62 -9.75
CA ILE A 341 32.88 -19.40 -8.68
C ILE A 341 31.92 -20.43 -9.27
N VAL A 342 31.07 -20.03 -10.22
CA VAL A 342 30.13 -20.95 -10.91
C VAL A 342 30.90 -22.09 -11.58
N GLN A 343 32.02 -21.82 -12.25
CA GLN A 343 32.86 -22.85 -12.84
C GLN A 343 33.42 -23.84 -11.80
N LEU A 344 33.88 -23.32 -10.65
CA LEU A 344 34.42 -24.15 -9.56
C LEU A 344 33.32 -24.98 -8.89
N GLN A 345 32.14 -24.42 -8.67
CA GLN A 345 30.96 -25.15 -8.19
C GLN A 345 30.55 -26.26 -9.16
N GLY A 346 30.55 -25.98 -10.46
CA GLY A 346 30.30 -26.97 -11.50
C GLY A 346 31.34 -28.12 -11.49
N ALA A 347 32.62 -27.80 -11.25
CA ALA A 347 33.66 -28.82 -11.11
C ALA A 347 33.48 -29.70 -9.87
N VAL A 348 33.09 -29.12 -8.72
CA VAL A 348 32.74 -29.86 -7.50
C VAL A 348 31.58 -30.82 -7.78
N LYS A 349 30.48 -30.31 -8.35
CA LYS A 349 29.29 -31.11 -8.68
C LYS A 349 29.58 -32.23 -9.68
N ALA A 350 30.46 -31.98 -10.65
CA ALA A 350 30.89 -32.99 -11.62
C ALA A 350 31.74 -34.09 -10.96
N ALA A 351 32.61 -33.73 -10.00
CA ALA A 351 33.41 -34.69 -9.24
C ALA A 351 32.54 -35.53 -8.29
N GLU A 352 31.58 -34.90 -7.60
CA GLU A 352 30.62 -35.57 -6.71
C GLU A 352 29.79 -36.59 -7.48
N LYS A 353 29.26 -36.21 -8.64
CA LYS A 353 28.51 -37.12 -9.52
C LYS A 353 29.33 -38.35 -9.93
N LYS A 354 30.64 -38.19 -10.19
CA LYS A 354 31.52 -39.33 -10.51
C LYS A 354 31.70 -40.27 -9.33
N ALA A 355 31.88 -39.73 -8.12
CA ALA A 355 32.00 -40.51 -6.90
C ALA A 355 30.69 -41.28 -6.61
N GLU A 356 29.54 -40.63 -6.76
CA GLU A 356 28.21 -41.25 -6.61
C GLU A 356 27.98 -42.37 -7.64
N GLN A 357 28.37 -42.15 -8.91
CA GLN A 357 28.25 -43.18 -9.95
C GLN A 357 29.12 -44.40 -9.66
N GLY A 358 30.37 -44.19 -9.21
CA GLY A 358 31.26 -45.27 -8.81
C GLY A 358 30.69 -46.07 -7.63
N GLU A 359 30.14 -45.39 -6.63
CA GLU A 359 29.50 -46.06 -5.50
C GLU A 359 28.25 -46.84 -5.90
N ALA A 360 27.39 -46.26 -6.72
CA ALA A 360 26.21 -46.95 -7.23
C ALA A 360 26.57 -48.22 -8.01
N GLN A 361 27.64 -48.20 -8.82
CA GLN A 361 28.12 -49.39 -9.54
C GLN A 361 28.68 -50.44 -8.57
N ARG A 362 29.46 -50.02 -7.57
CA ARG A 362 29.96 -50.92 -6.51
C ARG A 362 28.83 -51.62 -5.78
N THR A 363 27.79 -50.89 -5.37
CA THR A 363 26.61 -51.46 -4.70
C THR A 363 25.90 -52.49 -5.58
N ARG A 364 25.76 -52.22 -6.88
CA ARG A 364 25.14 -53.17 -7.84
C ARG A 364 25.93 -54.46 -7.95
N ILE A 365 27.26 -54.38 -8.08
CA ILE A 365 28.12 -55.58 -8.16
C ILE A 365 28.09 -56.37 -6.86
N ALA A 366 28.13 -55.70 -5.71
CA ALA A 366 28.05 -56.37 -4.41
C ALA A 366 26.73 -57.15 -4.22
N GLN A 367 25.60 -56.57 -4.64
CA GLN A 367 24.30 -57.23 -4.63
C GLN A 367 24.27 -58.43 -5.59
N GLU A 368 24.86 -58.29 -6.77
CA GLU A 368 24.95 -59.37 -7.77
C GLU A 368 25.85 -60.51 -7.29
N GLN A 369 27.02 -60.22 -6.70
CA GLN A 369 27.87 -61.23 -6.08
C GLN A 369 27.11 -62.01 -4.99
N GLN A 370 26.30 -61.32 -4.18
CA GLN A 370 25.49 -61.98 -3.15
C GLN A 370 24.48 -62.95 -3.79
N ARG A 371 23.78 -62.52 -4.84
CA ARG A 371 22.87 -63.36 -5.61
C ARG A 371 23.58 -64.58 -6.22
N ILE A 372 24.77 -64.39 -6.78
CA ILE A 372 25.57 -65.49 -7.36
C ILE A 372 26.02 -66.46 -6.26
N ARG A 373 26.50 -65.98 -5.11
CA ARG A 373 26.88 -66.81 -3.95
C ARG A 373 25.69 -67.63 -3.44
N ASP A 374 24.50 -67.04 -3.39
CA ASP A 374 23.28 -67.73 -2.99
C ASP A 374 22.85 -68.78 -4.01
N ASN A 375 22.88 -68.47 -5.31
CA ASN A 375 22.60 -69.44 -6.37
C ASN A 375 23.59 -70.60 -6.38
N LEU A 376 24.87 -70.35 -6.09
CA LEU A 376 25.93 -71.36 -6.09
C LEU A 376 25.66 -72.49 -5.07
N LYS A 377 24.95 -72.19 -3.98
CA LYS A 377 24.55 -73.20 -2.96
C LYS A 377 23.63 -74.29 -3.52
N SER A 378 22.92 -74.00 -4.61
CA SER A 378 21.94 -74.91 -5.23
C SER A 378 22.42 -75.54 -6.54
N VAL A 379 23.63 -75.22 -7.01
CA VAL A 379 24.16 -75.72 -8.28
C VAL A 379 25.00 -76.99 -8.05
N PRO A 380 24.81 -78.06 -8.86
CA PRO A 380 25.61 -79.27 -8.75
C PRO A 380 27.11 -79.04 -8.97
N ALA A 381 27.92 -79.75 -8.19
CA ALA A 381 29.38 -79.72 -8.30
C ALA A 381 29.85 -80.15 -9.71
N ASN A 382 30.89 -79.49 -10.23
CA ASN A 382 31.52 -79.71 -11.55
C ASN A 382 30.65 -79.37 -12.78
N SER A 383 29.46 -78.80 -12.60
CA SER A 383 28.62 -78.35 -13.70
C SER A 383 29.22 -77.14 -14.45
N ASP A 384 28.90 -77.01 -15.73
CA ASP A 384 29.32 -75.84 -16.53
C ASP A 384 28.76 -74.52 -15.95
N LEU A 385 27.58 -74.57 -15.33
CA LEU A 385 26.96 -73.43 -14.66
C LEU A 385 27.77 -72.98 -13.43
N GLN A 386 28.29 -73.91 -12.63
CA GLN A 386 29.16 -73.60 -11.48
C GLN A 386 30.44 -72.90 -11.95
N ARG A 387 31.09 -73.42 -12.99
CA ARG A 387 32.30 -72.80 -13.58
C ARG A 387 32.03 -71.37 -14.05
N ARG A 388 30.87 -71.11 -14.68
CA ARG A 388 30.48 -69.78 -15.14
C ARG A 388 30.26 -68.78 -14.00
N TYR A 389 29.62 -69.21 -12.90
CA TYR A 389 29.42 -68.36 -11.72
C TYR A 389 30.73 -68.00 -11.03
N LEU A 390 31.63 -68.97 -10.83
CA LEU A 390 32.96 -68.71 -10.26
C LEU A 390 33.77 -67.74 -11.14
N ALA A 391 33.76 -67.92 -12.46
CA ALA A 391 34.43 -67.00 -13.39
C ALA A 391 33.81 -65.58 -13.38
N THR A 392 32.52 -65.46 -13.07
CA THR A 392 31.85 -64.15 -12.96
C THR A 392 32.23 -63.46 -11.65
N LEU A 393 32.29 -64.20 -10.54
CA LEU A 393 32.76 -63.67 -9.25
C LEU A 393 34.20 -63.16 -9.35
N ASP A 394 35.09 -63.91 -9.99
CA ASP A 394 36.49 -63.53 -10.21
C ASP A 394 36.62 -62.23 -11.03
N ARG A 395 35.85 -62.10 -12.13
CA ARG A 395 35.78 -60.86 -12.91
C ARG A 395 35.23 -59.70 -12.09
N GLN A 396 34.19 -59.94 -11.31
CA GLN A 396 33.58 -58.92 -10.45
C GLN A 396 34.54 -58.45 -9.36
N GLU A 397 35.41 -59.32 -8.84
CA GLU A 397 36.43 -58.92 -7.87
C GLU A 397 37.44 -57.94 -8.49
N THR A 398 37.92 -58.26 -9.69
CA THR A 398 38.80 -57.35 -10.46
C THR A 398 38.10 -56.01 -10.76
N GLU A 399 36.81 -56.04 -11.10
CA GLU A 399 36.01 -54.83 -11.34
C GLU A 399 35.79 -54.00 -10.06
N LEU A 400 35.56 -54.65 -8.93
CA LEU A 400 35.42 -53.99 -7.62
C LEU A 400 36.72 -53.32 -7.18
N GLU A 401 37.87 -53.95 -7.37
CA GLU A 401 39.18 -53.34 -7.10
C GLU A 401 39.40 -52.09 -7.98
N ALA A 402 39.07 -52.17 -9.27
CA ALA A 402 39.16 -51.04 -10.19
C ALA A 402 38.21 -49.90 -9.78
N LEU A 403 36.96 -50.21 -9.42
CA LEU A 403 35.97 -49.24 -8.95
C LEU A 403 36.36 -48.61 -7.61
N ALA A 404 36.97 -49.38 -6.69
CA ALA A 404 37.47 -48.86 -5.42
C ALA A 404 38.56 -47.80 -5.66
N LYS A 405 39.49 -48.07 -6.59
CA LYS A 405 40.52 -47.10 -6.99
C LYS A 405 39.91 -45.86 -7.63
N GLN A 406 38.98 -46.03 -8.59
CA GLN A 406 38.29 -44.92 -9.25
C GLN A 406 37.49 -44.06 -8.26
N ARG A 407 36.84 -44.67 -7.27
CA ARG A 407 36.12 -43.96 -6.21
C ARG A 407 37.09 -43.17 -5.33
N ALA A 408 38.21 -43.76 -4.89
CA ALA A 408 39.21 -43.04 -4.10
C ALA A 408 39.80 -41.85 -4.86
N ASP A 409 40.06 -42.00 -6.16
CA ASP A 409 40.52 -40.91 -7.01
C ASP A 409 39.43 -39.83 -7.21
N ALA A 410 38.16 -40.23 -7.35
CA ALA A 410 37.03 -39.32 -7.44
C ALA A 410 36.77 -38.55 -6.13
N GLU A 411 36.88 -39.19 -4.97
CA GLU A 411 36.77 -38.56 -3.65
C GLU A 411 37.90 -37.53 -3.44
N LYS A 412 39.15 -37.88 -3.78
CA LYS A 412 40.26 -36.90 -3.79
C LYS A 412 40.01 -35.74 -4.74
N ALA A 413 39.39 -35.98 -5.89
CA ALA A 413 39.02 -34.93 -6.83
C ALA A 413 37.92 -34.01 -6.28
N VAL A 414 36.95 -34.55 -5.53
CA VAL A 414 35.94 -33.75 -4.81
C VAL A 414 36.61 -32.85 -3.79
N ASP A 415 37.48 -33.40 -2.94
CA ASP A 415 38.19 -32.62 -1.91
C ASP A 415 39.07 -31.53 -2.53
N ALA A 416 39.81 -31.86 -3.60
CA ALA A 416 40.61 -30.89 -4.33
C ALA A 416 39.76 -29.78 -4.97
N ALA A 417 38.60 -30.12 -5.55
CA ALA A 417 37.69 -29.14 -6.14
C ALA A 417 37.07 -28.22 -5.08
N ARG A 418 36.69 -28.77 -3.91
CA ARG A 418 36.16 -28.00 -2.78
C ARG A 418 37.22 -27.06 -2.20
N ALA A 419 38.45 -27.56 -2.02
CA ALA A 419 39.57 -26.74 -1.56
C ALA A 419 39.89 -25.61 -2.56
N ALA A 420 39.85 -25.89 -3.86
CA ALA A 420 40.04 -24.87 -4.89
C ALA A 420 38.94 -23.79 -4.87
N LEU A 421 37.68 -24.19 -4.66
CA LEU A 421 36.56 -23.26 -4.49
C LEU A 421 36.75 -22.38 -3.26
N GLN A 422 37.06 -22.97 -2.10
CA GLN A 422 37.27 -22.24 -0.84
C GLN A 422 38.48 -21.29 -0.93
N ALA A 423 39.59 -21.75 -1.50
CA ALA A 423 40.78 -20.93 -1.70
C ALA A 423 40.49 -19.74 -2.62
N PHE A 424 39.75 -19.94 -3.71
CA PHE A 424 39.36 -18.84 -4.58
C PHE A 424 38.41 -17.85 -3.90
N ILE A 425 37.43 -18.32 -3.12
CA ILE A 425 36.55 -17.43 -2.36
C ILE A 425 37.35 -16.61 -1.34
N ALA A 426 38.36 -17.21 -0.70
CA ALA A 426 39.23 -16.53 0.25
C ALA A 426 40.12 -15.44 -0.40
N THR A 427 40.45 -15.55 -1.69
CA THR A 427 41.21 -14.51 -2.41
C THR A 427 40.35 -13.31 -2.82
N LEU A 428 39.02 -13.43 -2.75
CA LEU A 428 38.07 -12.32 -2.96
C LEU A 428 37.88 -11.48 -1.68
N GLY A 429 38.90 -11.50 -0.82
CA GLY A 429 39.01 -10.90 0.51
C GLY A 429 39.27 -9.42 0.50
#